data_AF-A0A1F0Q7B8-F1
#
_entry.id   AF-A0A1F0Q7B8-F1
#
_cell.length_a   1.000
_cell.length_b   1.000
_cell.length_c   1.000
_cell.angle_alpha   90.00
_cell.angle_beta   90.00
_cell.angle_gamma   90.00
#
_symmetry.space_group_name_H-M   'P 1'
#
loop_
_entity.id
_entity.type
_entity.pdbx_description
1 polymer ?
#
loop_
_entity_poly.entity_id
_entity_poly.type
_entity_poly.pdbx_seq_one_letter_code
_entity_poly.pdbx_strand_id
1 'polypeptide(L)'
;MPFVLLSLAAVALVAGLIVLWLDQRQRAALSAGDRADNAAADTADNAAADTADNAAVDAKPVASTPEPELTAEPEPVAEHNVEPFDEPVAEPNEPEEPEEPEELTAEPNELTEPQAAARSFAERAERAKYFVPGSARRERKAFGQQRGWEYAKHDSYLADEWSRGAAARGQEPRDIVAGNFRSHETLLFDIGTIPVMAMRTGAASDIVVDFRRAGETVDNSSEDLVYVREEEGFEAFASDAGVGQRLIDPRVSAALHRLPAAVTAVWMEGEWVLAQTTKHARSAEWEELLEPLALLADAARVLPPRSEATQVLRVDELDPSRDIPQPPQPEPTGPTAVPDRDDSLDAPTIQRPTEPVVMPSRSTSEARGTIDHSSLGADEVDAIADGHERPTHENNQARLPRRFDGGSSIFD
;
A
#
# COMPACT_ATOMS: atom_id res chain seq x y z
N MET A 1 4.59 -54.07 43.29
CA MET A 1 3.88 -53.20 42.35
C MET A 1 3.10 -52.03 43.00
N PRO A 2 2.33 -52.17 44.09
CA PRO A 2 1.50 -51.05 44.60
C PRO A 2 2.30 -49.90 45.24
N PHE A 3 3.46 -50.21 45.84
CA PHE A 3 4.31 -49.19 46.48
C PHE A 3 5.00 -48.23 45.49
N VAL A 4 5.20 -48.65 44.23
CA VAL A 4 5.81 -47.81 43.19
C VAL A 4 4.80 -46.81 42.64
N LEU A 5 3.52 -47.20 42.54
CA LEU A 5 2.46 -46.28 42.14
C LEU A 5 2.16 -45.24 43.23
N LEU A 6 2.23 -45.64 44.51
CA LEU A 6 2.08 -44.71 45.63
C LEU A 6 3.24 -43.72 45.74
N SER A 7 4.48 -44.14 45.48
CA SER A 7 5.61 -43.21 45.48
C SER A 7 5.55 -42.21 44.31
N LEU A 8 5.11 -42.65 43.13
CA LEU A 8 4.96 -41.78 41.96
C LEU A 8 3.81 -40.76 42.16
N ALA A 9 2.70 -41.18 42.77
CA ALA A 9 1.60 -40.28 43.14
C ALA A 9 2.04 -39.24 44.18
N ALA A 10 2.86 -39.62 45.17
CA ALA A 10 3.39 -38.70 46.16
C ALA A 10 4.33 -37.65 45.52
N VAL A 11 5.18 -38.06 44.57
CA VAL A 11 6.06 -37.13 43.84
C VAL A 11 5.26 -36.14 42.99
N ALA A 12 4.20 -36.60 42.33
CA ALA A 12 3.32 -35.73 41.53
C ALA A 12 2.60 -34.69 42.41
N LEU A 13 2.17 -35.07 43.62
CA LEU A 13 1.51 -34.17 44.57
C LEU A 13 2.49 -33.09 45.07
N VAL A 14 3.72 -33.48 45.40
CA VAL A 14 4.78 -32.54 45.80
C VAL A 14 5.13 -31.57 44.66
N ALA A 15 5.24 -32.07 43.42
CA ALA A 15 5.48 -31.22 42.26
C ALA A 15 4.33 -30.22 42.03
N GLY A 16 3.08 -30.66 42.18
CA GLY A 16 1.90 -29.80 42.10
C GLY A 16 1.91 -28.68 43.15
N LEU A 17 2.28 -29.00 44.40
CA LEU A 17 2.39 -28.01 45.47
C LEU A 17 3.51 -26.99 45.21
N ILE A 18 4.63 -27.41 44.62
CA ILE A 18 5.74 -26.50 44.26
C ILE A 18 5.30 -25.52 43.15
N VAL A 19 4.58 -26.00 42.13
CA VAL A 19 4.05 -25.13 41.07
C VAL A 19 3.05 -24.12 41.62
N LEU A 20 2.15 -24.55 42.51
CA LEU A 20 1.17 -23.68 43.15
C LEU A 20 1.83 -22.63 44.04
N TRP A 21 2.90 -22.99 44.74
CA TRP A 21 3.69 -22.05 45.55
C TRP A 21 4.44 -21.02 44.69
N LEU A 22 5.00 -21.44 43.56
CA LEU A 22 5.66 -20.53 42.60
C LEU A 22 4.67 -19.55 41.97
N ASP A 23 3.47 -20.00 41.61
CA ASP A 23 2.40 -19.16 41.07
C ASP A 23 1.93 -18.12 42.11
N GLN A 24 1.71 -18.53 43.36
CA GLN A 24 1.38 -17.59 44.45
C GLN A 24 2.46 -16.53 44.66
N ARG A 25 3.74 -16.91 44.56
CA ARG A 25 4.86 -15.99 44.70
C ARG A 25 4.95 -15.01 43.53
N GLN A 26 4.64 -15.45 42.30
CA GLN A 26 4.59 -14.58 41.12
C GLN A 26 3.42 -13.58 41.22
N ARG A 27 2.24 -14.02 41.66
CA ARG A 27 1.09 -13.12 41.87
C ARG A 27 1.37 -12.09 42.96
N ALA A 28 2.02 -12.48 44.05
CA ALA A 28 2.42 -11.54 45.10
C ALA A 28 3.44 -10.49 44.60
N ALA A 29 4.37 -10.89 43.72
CA ALA A 29 5.33 -9.96 43.11
C ALA A 29 4.65 -8.99 42.13
N LEU A 30 3.67 -9.45 41.36
CA LEU A 30 2.87 -8.59 40.46
C LEU A 30 2.04 -7.58 41.24
N SER A 31 1.35 -8.00 42.31
CA SER A 31 0.59 -7.09 43.17
C SER A 31 1.47 -6.08 43.92
N ALA A 32 2.74 -6.42 44.19
CA ALA A 32 3.69 -5.50 44.79
C ALA A 32 4.23 -4.45 43.79
N GLY A 33 4.40 -4.83 42.52
CA GLY A 33 4.75 -3.90 41.43
C GLY A 33 3.63 -2.88 41.18
N ASP A 34 2.40 -3.36 41.05
CA ASP A 34 1.21 -2.52 40.84
C ASP A 34 1.01 -1.49 41.97
N ARG A 35 1.37 -1.84 43.21
CA ARG A 35 1.28 -0.94 44.36
C ARG A 35 2.42 0.09 44.41
N ALA A 36 3.58 -0.22 43.84
CA ALA A 36 4.70 0.71 43.72
C ALA A 36 4.48 1.72 42.59
N ASP A 37 3.93 1.27 41.45
CA ASP A 37 3.64 2.12 40.31
C ASP A 37 2.50 3.11 40.60
N ASN A 38 1.46 2.68 41.32
CA ASN A 38 0.40 3.59 41.79
C ASN A 38 0.87 4.61 42.84
N ALA A 39 1.85 4.26 43.68
CA ALA A 39 2.42 5.21 44.65
C ALA A 39 3.35 6.25 44.00
N ALA A 40 4.00 5.91 42.88
CA ALA A 40 4.82 6.83 42.10
C ALA A 40 3.95 7.85 41.33
N ALA A 41 2.79 7.44 40.83
CA ALA A 41 1.83 8.31 40.14
C ALA A 41 1.25 9.40 41.08
N ASP A 42 0.88 9.06 42.32
CA ASP A 42 0.33 10.03 43.29
C ASP A 42 1.35 11.07 43.79
N THR A 43 2.66 10.80 43.62
CA THR A 43 3.73 11.72 44.08
C THR A 43 4.13 12.74 43.02
N ALA A 44 3.84 12.49 41.74
CA ALA A 44 4.19 13.38 40.64
C ALA A 44 3.21 14.55 40.44
N ASP A 45 1.95 14.41 40.86
CA ASP A 45 0.91 15.45 40.69
C ASP A 45 0.88 16.54 41.76
N ASN A 46 1.71 16.45 42.82
CA ASN A 46 1.74 17.41 43.93
C ASN A 46 2.96 18.36 43.95
N ALA A 47 3.73 18.43 42.86
CA ALA A 47 4.95 19.24 42.80
C ALA A 47 4.98 20.23 41.62
N ALA A 48 3.85 20.87 41.28
CA ALA A 48 3.86 22.03 40.38
C ALA A 48 2.58 22.88 40.49
N ALA A 49 2.44 23.69 41.54
CA ALA A 49 1.69 24.96 41.49
C ALA A 49 1.78 25.72 42.81
N ASP A 50 2.74 26.64 42.93
CA ASP A 50 2.60 27.79 43.81
C ASP A 50 3.22 29.02 43.13
N THR A 51 2.37 29.99 42.73
CA THR A 51 2.56 31.46 42.81
C THR A 51 1.72 32.21 41.75
N ALA A 52 0.62 32.77 42.27
CA ALA A 52 0.05 34.13 42.08
C ALA A 52 -0.77 34.57 40.85
N ASP A 53 -1.96 35.06 41.21
CA ASP A 53 -2.75 36.22 40.75
C ASP A 53 -3.48 36.21 39.40
N ASN A 54 -4.82 36.12 39.46
CA ASN A 54 -5.69 37.30 39.31
C ASN A 54 -7.19 37.04 39.59
N ALA A 55 -7.74 37.94 40.40
CA ALA A 55 -9.12 38.48 40.49
C ALA A 55 -10.34 37.74 39.89
N ALA A 56 -11.19 37.29 40.83
CA ALA A 56 -12.66 37.33 40.92
C ALA A 56 -13.53 37.74 39.72
N VAL A 57 -14.57 36.94 39.40
CA VAL A 57 -16.00 37.33 39.39
C VAL A 57 -16.91 36.10 39.65
N ASP A 58 -17.97 36.34 40.43
CA ASP A 58 -19.14 35.55 40.83
C ASP A 58 -19.70 34.43 39.93
N ALA A 59 -20.13 33.31 40.55
CA ALA A 59 -21.56 32.96 40.74
C ALA A 59 -21.77 31.59 41.40
N LYS A 60 -22.77 31.50 42.28
CA LYS A 60 -23.17 30.32 43.08
C LYS A 60 -24.11 29.34 42.33
N PRO A 61 -24.35 28.12 42.88
CA PRO A 61 -24.76 26.92 42.14
C PRO A 61 -26.26 26.60 42.18
N VAL A 62 -26.73 25.72 41.29
CA VAL A 62 -28.00 24.97 41.43
C VAL A 62 -27.81 23.52 40.97
N ALA A 63 -28.51 22.62 41.66
CA ALA A 63 -28.27 21.19 41.78
C ALA A 63 -29.22 20.30 40.94
N SER A 64 -28.76 19.07 40.71
CA SER A 64 -29.45 17.76 40.78
C SER A 64 -30.66 17.41 39.87
N THR A 65 -30.38 16.46 38.93
CA THR A 65 -31.07 15.17 38.59
C THR A 65 -32.58 15.12 38.26
N PRO A 66 -33.17 14.03 37.69
CA PRO A 66 -32.67 12.85 36.96
C PRO A 66 -33.43 12.50 35.63
N GLU A 67 -32.90 11.47 34.94
CA GLU A 67 -33.48 10.39 34.09
C GLU A 67 -35.01 10.33 33.80
N PRO A 68 -35.39 9.69 32.67
CA PRO A 68 -36.01 8.36 32.81
C PRO A 68 -35.68 7.31 31.73
N GLU A 69 -35.72 6.05 32.18
CA GLU A 69 -35.86 4.77 31.44
C GLU A 69 -37.18 4.66 30.65
N LEU A 70 -37.24 3.69 29.71
CA LEU A 70 -38.37 2.84 29.24
C LEU A 70 -38.24 2.59 27.71
N THR A 71 -38.45 1.41 27.08
CA THR A 71 -38.90 0.06 27.44
C THR A 71 -38.47 -0.89 26.30
N ALA A 72 -38.38 -2.20 26.58
CA ALA A 72 -38.22 -3.28 25.61
C ALA A 72 -39.59 -3.80 25.08
N GLU A 73 -39.62 -4.30 23.84
CA GLU A 73 -40.61 -5.30 23.38
C GLU A 73 -40.03 -6.17 22.23
N PRO A 74 -40.26 -7.50 22.17
CA PRO A 74 -39.62 -8.42 21.22
C PRO A 74 -40.55 -9.02 20.13
N GLU A 75 -39.90 -9.49 19.04
CA GLU A 75 -40.26 -10.61 18.12
C GLU A 75 -41.47 -10.48 17.15
N PRO A 76 -41.49 -11.14 15.95
CA PRO A 76 -41.33 -12.59 15.82
C PRO A 76 -40.63 -13.20 14.59
N VAL A 77 -40.36 -14.49 14.80
CA VAL A 77 -39.93 -15.61 13.96
C VAL A 77 -40.69 -15.73 12.63
N ALA A 78 -39.98 -16.11 11.55
CA ALA A 78 -40.56 -16.69 10.34
C ALA A 78 -40.01 -18.11 10.13
N GLU A 79 -40.92 -19.07 10.13
CA GLU A 79 -40.68 -20.50 9.95
C GLU A 79 -40.41 -20.89 8.48
N HIS A 80 -39.54 -21.89 8.35
CA HIS A 80 -39.53 -23.02 7.42
C HIS A 80 -40.61 -23.07 6.32
N ASN A 81 -40.17 -23.21 5.06
CA ASN A 81 -40.91 -24.01 4.07
C ASN A 81 -39.92 -24.85 3.24
N VAL A 82 -40.00 -26.17 3.42
CA VAL A 82 -39.35 -27.20 2.64
C VAL A 82 -40.47 -27.95 1.94
N GLU A 83 -40.45 -28.02 0.61
CA GLU A 83 -41.28 -28.97 -0.13
C GLU A 83 -40.42 -30.11 -0.72
N PRO A 84 -40.91 -31.36 -0.73
CA PRO A 84 -40.17 -32.56 -1.12
C PRO A 84 -40.64 -33.14 -2.49
N PHE A 85 -40.13 -34.33 -2.82
CA PHE A 85 -40.51 -35.26 -3.91
C PHE A 85 -39.75 -35.06 -5.25
N ASP A 86 -39.25 -36.08 -5.98
CA ASP A 86 -39.46 -37.54 -5.94
C ASP A 86 -38.28 -38.28 -6.62
N GLU A 87 -38.06 -39.53 -6.24
CA GLU A 87 -37.03 -40.46 -6.75
C GLU A 87 -37.69 -41.50 -7.74
N PRO A 88 -37.02 -42.59 -8.19
CA PRO A 88 -36.65 -42.91 -9.57
C PRO A 88 -37.55 -43.95 -10.29
N VAL A 89 -37.35 -44.18 -11.61
CA VAL A 89 -37.91 -45.34 -12.34
C VAL A 89 -36.90 -45.95 -13.30
N ALA A 90 -36.88 -47.29 -13.31
CA ALA A 90 -35.90 -48.22 -13.85
C ALA A 90 -36.10 -48.65 -15.33
N GLU A 91 -35.00 -49.24 -15.87
CA GLU A 91 -34.78 -50.33 -16.88
C GLU A 91 -35.99 -51.15 -17.41
N PRO A 92 -35.94 -51.96 -18.53
CA PRO A 92 -34.82 -52.88 -18.89
C PRO A 92 -34.65 -53.40 -20.36
N ASN A 93 -33.62 -54.25 -20.56
CA ASN A 93 -33.51 -55.49 -21.38
C ASN A 93 -32.54 -55.58 -22.59
N GLU A 94 -31.52 -56.43 -22.36
CA GLU A 94 -30.62 -57.32 -23.16
C GLU A 94 -31.25 -58.11 -24.35
N PRO A 95 -30.50 -58.83 -25.27
CA PRO A 95 -29.41 -59.81 -24.96
C PRO A 95 -28.26 -60.16 -25.98
N GLU A 96 -27.24 -60.85 -25.43
CA GLU A 96 -26.39 -62.00 -25.91
C GLU A 96 -25.32 -61.91 -27.05
N GLU A 97 -24.02 -62.06 -26.65
CA GLU A 97 -22.90 -62.99 -27.04
C GLU A 97 -22.69 -63.55 -28.49
N PRO A 98 -21.51 -64.15 -28.90
CA PRO A 98 -20.23 -64.44 -28.20
C PRO A 98 -18.89 -64.28 -29.03
N GLU A 99 -17.77 -64.68 -28.41
CA GLU A 99 -16.52 -65.30 -28.95
C GLU A 99 -15.18 -64.52 -28.98
N GLU A 100 -14.25 -65.01 -28.15
CA GLU A 100 -12.77 -64.90 -28.16
C GLU A 100 -12.16 -65.56 -29.44
N PRO A 101 -10.93 -65.20 -29.92
CA PRO A 101 -9.68 -65.48 -29.19
C PRO A 101 -8.49 -64.50 -29.36
N GLU A 102 -7.57 -64.64 -28.39
CA GLU A 102 -6.12 -64.36 -28.33
C GLU A 102 -5.40 -63.76 -29.57
N GLU A 103 -4.60 -62.69 -29.35
CA GLU A 103 -3.12 -62.72 -29.49
C GLU A 103 -2.49 -61.32 -29.27
N LEU A 104 -1.60 -61.27 -28.26
CA LEU A 104 -0.37 -60.45 -28.11
C LEU A 104 -0.19 -59.19 -28.99
N THR A 105 0.01 -58.02 -28.36
CA THR A 105 1.26 -57.19 -28.48
C THR A 105 1.20 -55.83 -27.73
N ALA A 106 2.20 -55.61 -26.88
CA ALA A 106 2.91 -54.35 -26.55
C ALA A 106 2.17 -53.11 -25.95
N GLU A 107 2.36 -52.94 -24.62
CA GLU A 107 2.72 -51.73 -23.80
C GLU A 107 2.21 -50.31 -24.18
N PRO A 108 1.86 -49.41 -23.21
CA PRO A 108 2.78 -49.01 -22.13
C PRO A 108 2.20 -48.63 -20.75
N ASN A 109 2.93 -49.09 -19.71
CA ASN A 109 3.34 -48.39 -18.49
C ASN A 109 2.40 -47.28 -17.95
N GLU A 110 1.61 -47.61 -16.93
CA GLU A 110 0.90 -46.66 -16.08
C GLU A 110 1.91 -45.72 -15.40
N LEU A 111 1.87 -44.45 -15.81
CA LEU A 111 2.56 -43.34 -15.15
C LEU A 111 1.98 -43.18 -13.73
N THR A 112 2.77 -43.65 -12.78
CA THR A 112 2.65 -43.43 -11.35
C THR A 112 2.41 -41.96 -11.04
N GLU A 113 1.31 -41.64 -10.36
CA GLU A 113 1.11 -40.34 -9.71
C GLU A 113 2.30 -40.05 -8.78
N PRO A 114 2.88 -38.84 -8.77
CA PRO A 114 3.99 -38.53 -7.90
C PRO A 114 3.51 -38.48 -6.45
N GLN A 115 3.63 -39.61 -5.75
CA GLN A 115 3.52 -39.70 -4.31
C GLN A 115 4.57 -38.74 -3.72
N ALA A 116 4.10 -37.63 -3.14
CA ALA A 116 4.94 -36.65 -2.46
C ALA A 116 5.87 -37.38 -1.49
N ALA A 117 7.17 -37.39 -1.81
CA ALA A 117 8.17 -38.13 -1.07
C ALA A 117 8.09 -37.75 0.42
N ALA A 118 7.91 -38.76 1.28
CA ALA A 118 7.88 -38.56 2.71
C ALA A 118 9.20 -37.90 3.14
N ARG A 119 9.12 -36.67 3.66
CA ARG A 119 10.27 -35.89 4.17
C ARG A 119 11.16 -36.74 5.07
N SER A 120 12.46 -36.53 5.03
CA SER A 120 13.40 -37.36 5.80
C SER A 120 13.15 -37.23 7.31
N PHE A 121 13.47 -38.28 8.08
CA PHE A 121 13.35 -38.24 9.54
C PHE A 121 14.20 -37.13 10.17
N ALA A 122 15.38 -36.86 9.60
CA ALA A 122 16.26 -35.76 10.04
C ALA A 122 15.58 -34.38 9.85
N GLU A 123 14.93 -34.16 8.71
CA GLU A 123 14.21 -32.92 8.42
C GLU A 123 12.98 -32.74 9.33
N ARG A 124 12.28 -33.84 9.65
CA ARG A 124 11.20 -33.82 10.66
C ARG A 124 11.73 -33.54 12.06
N ALA A 125 12.88 -34.10 12.44
CA ALA A 125 13.48 -33.91 13.75
C ALA A 125 14.04 -32.48 13.94
N GLU A 126 14.63 -31.88 12.90
CA GLU A 126 14.98 -30.45 12.92
C GLU A 126 13.72 -29.59 13.08
N ARG A 127 12.66 -29.89 12.31
CA ARG A 127 11.37 -29.19 12.48
C ARG A 127 10.77 -29.34 13.87
N ALA A 128 10.91 -30.51 14.50
CA ALA A 128 10.39 -30.80 15.83
C ALA A 128 11.01 -29.89 16.92
N LYS A 129 12.28 -29.49 16.77
CA LYS A 129 12.96 -28.57 17.70
C LYS A 129 12.30 -27.18 17.71
N TYR A 130 11.65 -26.80 16.62
CA TYR A 130 10.99 -25.50 16.46
C TYR A 130 9.59 -25.42 17.08
N PHE A 131 9.04 -26.54 17.58
CA PHE A 131 7.77 -26.58 18.30
C PHE A 131 7.93 -26.44 19.82
N VAL A 132 9.17 -26.35 20.31
CA VAL A 132 9.41 -26.10 21.74
C VAL A 132 9.07 -24.64 22.07
N PRO A 133 8.21 -24.38 23.08
CA PRO A 133 7.88 -23.02 23.50
C PRO A 133 9.13 -22.20 23.81
N GLY A 134 9.23 -21.00 23.24
CA GLY A 134 10.37 -20.11 23.43
C GLY A 134 11.64 -20.45 22.63
N SER A 135 11.61 -21.45 21.75
CA SER A 135 12.70 -21.74 20.81
C SER A 135 12.96 -20.54 19.88
N ALA A 136 11.92 -19.96 19.29
CA ALA A 136 11.99 -18.80 18.41
C ALA A 136 12.69 -17.60 19.08
N ARG A 137 12.31 -17.29 20.33
CA ARG A 137 12.92 -16.21 21.12
C ARG A 137 14.43 -16.44 21.37
N ARG A 138 14.81 -17.66 21.74
CA ARG A 138 16.22 -18.01 21.98
C ARG A 138 17.05 -17.90 20.71
N GLU A 139 16.49 -18.38 19.61
CA GLU A 139 17.12 -18.34 18.31
C GLU A 139 17.29 -16.90 17.81
N ARG A 140 16.28 -16.05 17.96
CA ARG A 140 16.38 -14.64 17.61
C ARG A 140 17.43 -13.91 18.44
N LYS A 141 17.47 -14.18 19.74
CA LYS A 141 18.54 -13.66 20.60
C LYS A 141 19.92 -14.14 20.14
N ALA A 142 20.05 -15.40 19.71
CA ALA A 142 21.29 -15.94 19.17
C ALA A 142 21.67 -15.28 17.84
N PHE A 143 20.71 -15.05 16.95
CA PHE A 143 20.90 -14.32 15.69
C PHE A 143 21.44 -12.91 15.94
N GLY A 144 20.81 -12.17 16.87
CA GLY A 144 21.29 -10.85 17.28
C GLY A 144 22.71 -10.89 17.86
N GLN A 145 22.99 -11.84 18.76
CA GLN A 145 24.32 -12.01 19.34
C GLN A 145 25.41 -12.32 18.31
N GLN A 146 25.12 -13.14 17.30
CA GLN A 146 26.07 -13.47 16.23
C GLN A 146 26.43 -12.25 15.37
N ARG A 147 25.47 -11.33 15.20
CA ARG A 147 25.65 -10.08 14.43
C ARG A 147 26.11 -8.89 15.27
N GLY A 148 26.22 -9.05 16.59
CA GLY A 148 26.51 -7.94 17.51
C GLY A 148 25.37 -6.94 17.61
N TRP A 149 24.13 -7.39 17.38
CA TRP A 149 22.92 -6.59 17.47
C TRP A 149 22.33 -6.65 18.87
N GLU A 150 21.63 -5.58 19.26
CA GLU A 150 21.05 -5.43 20.58
C GLU A 150 19.70 -6.15 20.66
N TYR A 151 19.40 -6.73 21.82
CA TYR A 151 18.12 -7.39 22.06
C TYR A 151 17.33 -6.64 23.14
N ALA A 152 16.10 -6.27 22.79
CA ALA A 152 15.11 -5.70 23.68
C ALA A 152 13.89 -6.63 23.76
N LYS A 153 13.28 -6.74 24.94
CA LYS A 153 12.11 -7.61 25.11
C LYS A 153 10.84 -6.98 24.50
N HIS A 154 10.70 -5.67 24.65
CA HIS A 154 9.55 -4.89 24.25
C HIS A 154 9.99 -3.44 24.04
N ASP A 155 9.29 -2.74 23.16
CA ASP A 155 9.41 -1.31 22.90
C ASP A 155 8.01 -0.77 22.62
N SER A 156 7.56 0.21 23.42
CA SER A 156 6.23 0.79 23.32
C SER A 156 6.10 1.76 22.15
N TYR A 157 7.19 2.38 21.70
CA TYR A 157 7.14 3.39 20.63
C TYR A 157 7.03 2.77 19.24
N LEU A 158 7.50 1.52 19.06
CA LEU A 158 7.43 0.81 17.79
C LEU A 158 6.02 0.38 17.39
N ALA A 159 5.09 0.25 18.35
CA ALA A 159 3.74 -0.18 18.05
C ALA A 159 2.96 0.85 17.20
N ASP A 160 3.24 2.14 17.40
CA ASP A 160 2.55 3.24 16.72
C ASP A 160 3.15 3.58 15.34
N GLU A 161 4.29 2.99 14.98
CA GLU A 161 4.99 3.26 13.72
C GLU A 161 4.36 2.56 12.51
N TRP A 162 3.63 1.46 12.73
CA TRP A 162 3.12 0.60 11.66
C TRP A 162 1.67 0.22 11.87
N SER A 163 0.86 0.36 10.83
CA SER A 163 -0.58 0.04 10.88
C SER A 163 -0.97 -1.13 9.97
N ARG A 164 -0.03 -1.65 9.16
CA ARG A 164 -0.35 -2.59 8.06
C ARG A 164 0.33 -3.95 8.20
N GLY A 165 -0.03 -4.85 7.30
CA GLY A 165 0.47 -6.23 7.29
C GLY A 165 0.16 -6.95 8.60
N ALA A 166 1.19 -7.54 9.22
CA ALA A 166 1.07 -8.17 10.52
C ALA A 166 0.67 -7.18 11.64
N ALA A 167 1.03 -5.91 11.52
CA ALA A 167 0.72 -4.87 12.51
C ALA A 167 -0.76 -4.46 12.51
N ALA A 168 -1.52 -4.74 11.44
CA ALA A 168 -2.93 -4.38 11.33
C ALA A 168 -3.83 -4.98 12.43
N ARG A 169 -3.36 -6.02 13.13
CA ARG A 169 -4.06 -6.61 14.28
C ARG A 169 -3.83 -5.86 15.60
N GLY A 170 -3.07 -4.75 15.58
CA GLY A 170 -2.77 -3.94 16.76
C GLY A 170 -1.94 -4.67 17.82
N GLN A 171 -1.20 -5.71 17.43
CA GLN A 171 -0.35 -6.45 18.37
C GLN A 171 1.00 -5.76 18.51
N GLU A 172 1.42 -5.55 19.76
CA GLU A 172 2.69 -4.91 20.05
C GLU A 172 3.90 -5.76 19.61
N PRO A 173 4.95 -5.12 19.06
CA PRO A 173 6.24 -5.76 18.79
C PRO A 173 6.86 -6.36 20.06
N ARG A 174 7.37 -7.60 19.93
CA ARG A 174 8.06 -8.32 21.01
C ARG A 174 9.33 -9.00 20.52
N ASP A 175 10.23 -9.25 21.48
CA ASP A 175 11.51 -9.93 21.24
C ASP A 175 12.29 -9.27 20.10
N ILE A 176 12.53 -7.96 20.24
CA ILE A 176 13.13 -7.10 19.24
C ILE A 176 14.65 -7.30 19.23
N VAL A 177 15.21 -7.49 18.05
CA VAL A 177 16.64 -7.41 17.81
C VAL A 177 16.89 -6.23 16.89
N ALA A 178 17.70 -5.29 17.34
CA ALA A 178 17.99 -4.04 16.65
C ALA A 178 19.47 -3.95 16.29
N GLY A 179 19.77 -3.53 15.08
CA GLY A 179 21.13 -3.30 14.61
C GLY A 179 21.16 -2.56 13.29
N ASN A 180 22.26 -2.68 12.57
CA ASN A 180 22.41 -2.04 11.27
C ASN A 180 22.88 -3.05 10.23
N PHE A 181 22.34 -2.92 9.01
CA PHE A 181 22.75 -3.68 7.85
C PHE A 181 22.86 -2.75 6.65
N ARG A 182 24.02 -2.71 5.98
CA ARG A 182 24.28 -1.85 4.80
C ARG A 182 23.79 -0.40 4.96
N SER A 183 24.06 0.22 6.11
CA SER A 183 23.63 1.58 6.49
C SER A 183 22.14 1.78 6.82
N HIS A 184 21.32 0.73 6.74
CA HIS A 184 19.94 0.74 7.19
C HIS A 184 19.86 0.30 8.65
N GLU A 185 19.14 1.06 9.47
CA GLU A 185 18.66 0.55 10.76
C GLU A 185 17.73 -0.63 10.49
N THR A 186 17.98 -1.76 11.15
CA THR A 186 17.30 -3.03 10.91
C THR A 186 16.75 -3.56 12.23
N LEU A 187 15.47 -3.89 12.22
CA LEU A 187 14.76 -4.49 13.35
C LEU A 187 14.26 -5.88 12.95
N LEU A 188 14.39 -6.85 13.84
CA LEU A 188 13.79 -8.17 13.72
C LEU A 188 13.00 -8.46 14.99
N PHE A 189 11.70 -8.70 14.87
CA PHE A 189 10.80 -8.83 16.01
C PHE A 189 9.62 -9.75 15.67
N ASP A 190 8.81 -10.09 16.68
CA ASP A 190 7.54 -10.78 16.49
C ASP A 190 6.37 -9.81 16.66
N ILE A 191 5.45 -9.83 15.69
CA ILE A 191 4.10 -9.32 15.87
C ILE A 191 3.19 -10.52 16.11
N GLY A 192 2.80 -10.69 17.37
CA GLY A 192 2.07 -11.88 17.81
C GLY A 192 2.88 -13.17 17.74
N THR A 193 2.69 -13.93 16.67
CA THR A 193 3.43 -15.20 16.41
C THR A 193 4.18 -15.18 15.09
N ILE A 194 4.17 -14.02 14.41
CA ILE A 194 4.69 -13.86 13.06
C ILE A 194 5.98 -13.04 13.13
N PRO A 195 7.11 -13.57 12.65
CA PRO A 195 8.36 -12.82 12.59
C PRO A 195 8.28 -11.78 11.48
N VAL A 196 8.65 -10.55 11.82
CA VAL A 196 8.72 -9.41 10.92
C VAL A 196 10.13 -8.81 10.99
N MET A 197 10.69 -8.52 9.82
CA MET A 197 11.93 -7.75 9.70
C MET A 197 11.60 -6.39 9.10
N ALA A 198 12.10 -5.32 9.71
CA ALA A 198 11.93 -3.96 9.23
C ALA A 198 13.29 -3.32 8.95
N MET A 199 13.39 -2.53 7.88
CA MET A 199 14.56 -1.72 7.55
C MET A 199 14.17 -0.28 7.27
N ARG A 200 14.92 0.67 7.83
CA ARG A 200 14.67 2.09 7.65
C ARG A 200 15.11 2.53 6.25
N THR A 201 14.25 3.24 5.53
CA THR A 201 14.48 3.72 4.16
C THR A 201 15.36 4.99 4.15
N GLY A 202 15.31 5.76 5.23
CA GLY A 202 16.01 7.03 5.42
C GLY A 202 15.21 8.27 5.00
N ALA A 203 14.00 8.10 4.46
CA ALA A 203 13.07 9.18 4.17
C ALA A 203 11.63 8.70 4.36
N ALA A 204 10.83 9.46 5.10
CA ALA A 204 9.42 9.14 5.30
C ALA A 204 8.59 9.50 4.06
N SER A 205 7.66 8.61 3.69
CA SER A 205 6.65 8.84 2.66
C SER A 205 5.24 8.63 3.22
N ASP A 206 4.27 9.40 2.70
CA ASP A 206 2.85 9.16 2.94
C ASP A 206 2.28 8.08 2.00
N ILE A 207 3.05 7.67 0.98
CA ILE A 207 2.65 6.61 0.05
C ILE A 207 2.95 5.26 0.68
N VAL A 208 1.94 4.40 0.67
CA VAL A 208 2.06 3.01 1.08
C VAL A 208 2.11 2.16 -0.17
N VAL A 209 3.06 1.22 -0.21
CA VAL A 209 3.12 0.18 -1.24
C VAL A 209 3.21 -1.17 -0.54
N ASP A 210 2.37 -2.12 -0.93
CA ASP A 210 2.24 -3.43 -0.32
C ASP A 210 2.33 -4.53 -1.39
N PHE A 211 3.25 -5.46 -1.21
CA PHE A 211 3.48 -6.61 -2.07
C PHE A 211 3.06 -7.87 -1.31
N ARG A 212 2.05 -8.57 -1.83
CA ARG A 212 1.49 -9.77 -1.21
C ARG A 212 1.77 -10.97 -2.10
N ARG A 213 2.23 -12.08 -1.55
CA ARG A 213 2.50 -13.27 -2.38
C ARG A 213 1.21 -13.72 -3.08
N ALA A 214 1.28 -13.92 -4.39
CA ALA A 214 0.11 -14.26 -5.20
C ALA A 214 -0.52 -15.58 -4.73
N GLY A 215 -1.85 -15.61 -4.67
CA GLY A 215 -2.62 -16.79 -4.22
C GLY A 215 -2.65 -17.03 -2.71
N GLU A 216 -2.00 -16.19 -1.90
CA GLU A 216 -2.15 -16.22 -0.44
C GLU A 216 -3.31 -15.31 -0.01
N THR A 217 -4.34 -15.88 0.61
CA THR A 217 -5.44 -15.10 1.19
C THR A 217 -4.93 -14.35 2.42
N VAL A 218 -4.80 -13.03 2.31
CA VAL A 218 -4.45 -12.17 3.44
C VAL A 218 -5.72 -11.82 4.21
N ASP A 219 -5.72 -12.09 5.52
CA ASP A 219 -6.86 -11.84 6.41
C ASP A 219 -7.24 -10.35 6.54
N ASN A 220 -6.41 -9.43 6.02
CA ASN A 220 -6.58 -7.98 6.12
C ASN A 220 -6.58 -7.35 4.72
N SER A 221 -7.76 -7.03 4.19
CA SER A 221 -7.88 -6.17 3.02
C SER A 221 -7.72 -4.71 3.44
N SER A 222 -6.55 -4.12 3.17
CA SER A 222 -6.38 -2.66 3.24
C SER A 222 -7.27 -2.00 2.18
N GLU A 223 -8.47 -1.56 2.58
CA GLU A 223 -9.51 -1.02 1.67
C GLU A 223 -9.07 0.21 0.88
N ASP A 224 -8.04 0.91 1.35
CA ASP A 224 -7.51 2.13 0.77
C ASP A 224 -6.42 1.87 -0.30
N LEU A 225 -5.94 0.63 -0.44
CA LEU A 225 -4.91 0.29 -1.43
C LEU A 225 -5.54 -0.18 -2.74
N VAL A 226 -5.02 0.32 -3.85
CA VAL A 226 -5.43 -0.03 -5.21
C VAL A 226 -4.43 -1.01 -5.79
N TYR A 227 -4.94 -2.05 -6.46
CA TYR A 227 -4.10 -3.01 -7.19
C TYR A 227 -3.33 -2.30 -8.31
N VAL A 228 -2.03 -2.62 -8.41
CA VAL A 228 -1.11 -2.04 -9.38
C VAL A 228 -0.81 -3.03 -10.50
N ARG A 229 -0.17 -4.16 -10.15
CA ARG A 229 0.19 -5.26 -11.06
C ARG A 229 0.69 -6.47 -10.28
N GLU A 230 0.84 -7.59 -10.95
CA GLU A 230 1.63 -8.73 -10.46
C GLU A 230 3.11 -8.54 -10.84
N GLU A 231 4.01 -8.84 -9.92
CA GLU A 231 5.46 -8.77 -10.10
C GLU A 231 6.16 -9.89 -9.35
N GLU A 232 6.94 -10.72 -10.06
CA GLU A 232 7.78 -11.79 -9.47
C GLU A 232 7.04 -12.70 -8.47
N GLY A 233 5.76 -13.01 -8.75
CA GLY A 233 4.90 -13.83 -7.89
C GLY A 233 4.29 -13.09 -6.69
N PHE A 234 4.31 -11.75 -6.71
CA PHE A 234 3.63 -10.89 -5.75
C PHE A 234 2.58 -10.01 -6.45
N GLU A 235 1.40 -9.90 -5.85
CA GLU A 235 0.42 -8.88 -6.19
C GLU A 235 0.80 -7.58 -5.48
N ALA A 236 1.06 -6.53 -6.27
CA ALA A 236 1.42 -5.21 -5.77
C ALA A 236 0.19 -4.31 -5.64
N PHE A 237 0.08 -3.63 -4.50
CA PHE A 237 -0.96 -2.67 -4.18
C PHE A 237 -0.32 -1.36 -3.70
N ALA A 238 -0.97 -0.22 -3.94
CA ALA A 238 -0.47 1.07 -3.47
C ALA A 238 -1.62 2.04 -3.16
N SER A 239 -1.38 2.99 -2.25
CA SER A 239 -2.34 4.07 -1.99
C SER A 239 -2.48 5.02 -3.20
N ASP A 240 -1.42 5.17 -4.00
CA ASP A 240 -1.43 5.80 -5.32
C ASP A 240 -0.86 4.82 -6.35
N ALA A 241 -1.71 4.33 -7.25
CA ALA A 241 -1.32 3.37 -8.27
C ALA A 241 -0.25 3.91 -9.22
N GLY A 242 -0.26 5.22 -9.54
CA GLY A 242 0.75 5.83 -10.41
C GLY A 242 2.13 5.91 -9.75
N VAL A 243 2.19 6.18 -8.44
CA VAL A 243 3.45 6.10 -7.68
C VAL A 243 3.92 4.66 -7.58
N GLY A 244 3.03 3.71 -7.27
CA GLY A 244 3.34 2.29 -7.22
C GLY A 244 3.93 1.76 -8.53
N GLN A 245 3.35 2.13 -9.69
CA GLN A 245 3.89 1.75 -11.01
C GLN A 245 5.30 2.27 -11.25
N ARG A 246 5.61 3.51 -10.81
CA ARG A 246 6.94 4.12 -10.97
C ARG A 246 7.99 3.53 -10.02
N LEU A 247 7.56 3.08 -8.83
CA LEU A 247 8.43 2.43 -7.86
C LEU A 247 8.93 1.07 -8.38
N ILE A 248 8.08 0.30 -9.07
CA ILE A 248 8.42 -1.03 -9.58
C ILE A 248 9.38 -0.92 -10.78
N ASP A 249 10.65 -0.73 -10.45
CA ASP A 249 11.80 -0.70 -11.36
C ASP A 249 12.57 -2.04 -11.32
N PRO A 250 13.62 -2.23 -12.14
CA PRO A 250 14.40 -3.47 -12.15
C PRO A 250 15.06 -3.83 -10.80
N ARG A 251 15.26 -2.85 -9.91
CA ARG A 251 15.79 -3.10 -8.56
C ARG A 251 14.70 -3.77 -7.73
N VAL A 252 13.50 -3.20 -7.70
CA VAL A 252 12.36 -3.81 -7.00
C VAL A 252 12.08 -5.21 -7.51
N SER A 253 12.01 -5.42 -8.83
CA SER A 253 11.85 -6.76 -9.42
C SER A 253 12.95 -7.72 -8.95
N ALA A 254 14.22 -7.30 -9.00
CA ALA A 254 15.33 -8.13 -8.56
C ALA A 254 15.31 -8.44 -7.06
N ALA A 255 14.82 -7.53 -6.21
CA ALA A 255 14.60 -7.81 -4.80
C ALA A 255 13.48 -8.82 -4.60
N LEU A 256 12.31 -8.60 -5.20
CA LEU A 256 11.14 -9.47 -5.06
C LEU A 256 11.46 -10.91 -5.50
N HIS A 257 12.17 -11.06 -6.61
CA HIS A 257 12.65 -12.35 -7.11
C HIS A 257 13.55 -13.09 -6.11
N ARG A 258 14.36 -12.36 -5.33
CA ARG A 258 15.31 -12.92 -4.35
C ARG A 258 14.68 -13.14 -2.98
N LEU A 259 13.45 -12.69 -2.74
CA LEU A 259 12.81 -12.89 -1.45
C LEU A 259 12.61 -14.40 -1.18
N PRO A 260 12.98 -14.89 0.01
CA PRO A 260 12.74 -16.27 0.39
C PRO A 260 11.25 -16.64 0.28
N ALA A 261 10.96 -17.91 -0.04
CA ALA A 261 9.59 -18.42 -0.08
C ALA A 261 8.85 -18.27 1.27
N ALA A 262 9.60 -18.14 2.37
CA ALA A 262 9.05 -17.87 3.69
C ALA A 262 8.46 -16.47 3.86
N VAL A 263 8.71 -15.52 2.94
CA VAL A 263 8.14 -14.17 2.97
C VAL A 263 6.73 -14.20 2.37
N THR A 264 5.74 -13.78 3.14
CA THR A 264 4.32 -13.79 2.72
C THR A 264 3.88 -12.41 2.20
N ALA A 265 4.42 -11.34 2.77
CA ALA A 265 4.13 -9.98 2.36
C ALA A 265 5.31 -9.05 2.66
N VAL A 266 5.46 -7.98 1.87
CA VAL A 266 6.42 -6.91 2.08
C VAL A 266 5.75 -5.58 1.81
N TRP A 267 5.87 -4.60 2.70
CA TRP A 267 5.26 -3.29 2.50
C TRP A 267 6.19 -2.15 2.91
N MET A 268 5.95 -0.99 2.32
CA MET A 268 6.61 0.27 2.61
C MET A 268 5.59 1.18 3.28
N GLU A 269 5.90 1.67 4.46
CA GLU A 269 5.03 2.53 5.27
C GLU A 269 5.88 3.49 6.09
N GLY A 270 5.56 4.79 6.01
CA GLY A 270 6.32 5.82 6.69
C GLY A 270 7.78 5.83 6.22
N GLU A 271 8.70 5.58 7.15
CA GLU A 271 10.14 5.51 6.90
C GLU A 271 10.71 4.08 6.91
N TRP A 272 9.83 3.07 6.78
CA TRP A 272 10.20 1.67 6.90
C TRP A 272 9.80 0.88 5.67
N VAL A 273 10.61 -0.13 5.35
CA VAL A 273 10.18 -1.30 4.60
C VAL A 273 10.12 -2.49 5.55
N LEU A 274 9.03 -3.23 5.53
CA LEU A 274 8.77 -4.36 6.41
C LEU A 274 8.51 -5.61 5.60
N ALA A 275 9.07 -6.72 6.03
CA ALA A 275 8.83 -8.03 5.45
C ALA A 275 8.25 -8.96 6.50
N GLN A 276 7.03 -9.44 6.23
CA GLN A 276 6.36 -10.46 7.00
C GLN A 276 6.78 -11.84 6.51
N THR A 277 7.16 -12.70 7.45
CA THR A 277 7.51 -14.09 7.15
C THR A 277 6.47 -15.07 7.69
N THR A 278 6.56 -16.34 7.32
CA THR A 278 5.77 -17.39 7.97
C THR A 278 6.19 -17.55 9.44
N LYS A 279 5.28 -18.04 10.29
CA LYS A 279 5.55 -18.40 11.70
C LYS A 279 6.74 -19.36 11.91
N HIS A 280 7.13 -20.06 10.84
CA HIS A 280 8.20 -21.05 10.85
C HIS A 280 9.54 -20.50 10.37
N ALA A 281 9.64 -19.25 9.94
CA ALA A 281 10.91 -18.65 9.55
C ALA A 281 11.89 -18.60 10.72
N ARG A 282 13.15 -18.90 10.45
CA ARG A 282 14.25 -19.06 11.41
C ARG A 282 15.48 -18.32 10.91
N SER A 283 16.61 -18.52 11.58
CA SER A 283 17.85 -17.75 11.33
C SER A 283 18.33 -17.80 9.88
N ALA A 284 18.13 -18.94 9.19
CA ALA A 284 18.53 -19.07 7.79
C ALA A 284 17.68 -18.15 6.89
N GLU A 285 16.36 -18.18 7.05
CA GLU A 285 15.45 -17.33 6.27
C GLU A 285 15.62 -15.84 6.63
N TRP A 286 15.89 -15.52 7.89
CA TRP A 286 16.17 -14.14 8.32
C TRP A 286 17.47 -13.61 7.69
N GLU A 287 18.49 -14.45 7.58
CA GLU A 287 19.76 -14.09 6.95
C GLU A 287 19.58 -13.80 5.45
N GLU A 288 18.85 -14.66 4.74
CA GLU A 288 18.55 -14.50 3.32
C GLU A 288 17.69 -13.26 3.02
N LEU A 289 16.87 -12.82 3.99
CA LEU A 289 15.97 -11.67 3.86
C LEU A 289 16.69 -10.31 3.84
N LEU A 290 17.86 -10.22 4.47
CA LEU A 290 18.55 -8.94 4.68
C LEU A 290 18.93 -8.24 3.37
N GLU A 291 19.45 -9.02 2.43
CA GLU A 291 19.96 -8.54 1.16
C GLU A 291 18.84 -7.98 0.25
N PRO A 292 17.76 -8.73 -0.02
CA PRO A 292 16.59 -8.20 -0.73
C PRO A 292 15.93 -7.02 -0.02
N LEU A 293 15.80 -7.07 1.31
CA LEU A 293 15.09 -6.03 2.06
C LEU A 293 15.86 -4.71 2.05
N ALA A 294 17.20 -4.75 2.13
CA ALA A 294 18.03 -3.55 1.98
C ALA A 294 17.88 -2.93 0.60
N LEU A 295 17.80 -3.76 -0.44
CA LEU A 295 17.60 -3.30 -1.81
C LEU A 295 16.21 -2.64 -1.99
N LEU A 296 15.18 -3.16 -1.34
CA LEU A 296 13.86 -2.51 -1.28
C LEU A 296 13.90 -1.21 -0.47
N ALA A 297 14.63 -1.15 0.64
CA ALA A 297 14.79 0.06 1.43
C ALA A 297 15.46 1.19 0.62
N ASP A 298 16.48 0.84 -0.17
CA ASP A 298 17.13 1.76 -1.12
C ASP A 298 16.20 2.18 -2.27
N ALA A 299 15.40 1.25 -2.80
CA ALA A 299 14.43 1.54 -3.85
C ALA A 299 13.31 2.46 -3.33
N ALA A 300 12.86 2.30 -2.09
CA ALA A 300 11.82 3.10 -1.46
C ALA A 300 12.16 4.59 -1.38
N ARG A 301 13.43 4.99 -1.51
CA ARG A 301 13.84 6.40 -1.55
C ARG A 301 13.32 7.17 -2.77
N VAL A 302 12.77 6.49 -3.79
CA VAL A 302 12.10 7.15 -4.91
C VAL A 302 10.63 7.53 -4.61
N LEU A 303 10.09 7.08 -3.48
CA LEU A 303 8.76 7.48 -3.03
C LEU A 303 8.75 8.98 -2.73
N PRO A 304 7.62 9.66 -2.98
CA PRO A 304 7.52 11.09 -2.69
C PRO A 304 7.71 11.32 -1.19
N PRO A 305 8.49 12.33 -0.78
CA PRO A 305 8.66 12.65 0.63
C PRO A 305 7.30 13.02 1.23
N ARG A 306 7.09 12.70 2.51
CA ARG A 306 5.92 13.12 3.29
C ARG A 306 5.68 14.63 3.11
N SER A 307 4.43 15.04 3.00
CA SER A 307 4.08 16.42 2.59
C SER A 307 4.67 17.50 3.53
N GLU A 308 4.88 17.18 4.80
CA GLU A 308 5.56 18.05 5.77
C GLU A 308 7.07 18.17 5.53
N ALA A 309 7.67 17.19 4.87
CA ALA A 309 9.05 17.20 4.41
C ALA A 309 9.21 17.89 3.04
N THR A 310 8.29 18.82 2.69
CA THR A 310 8.40 19.68 1.50
C THR A 310 9.79 20.30 1.48
N GLN A 311 10.71 19.69 0.74
CA GLN A 311 11.96 20.31 0.37
C GLN A 311 11.54 21.48 -0.50
N VAL A 312 11.63 22.68 0.05
CA VAL A 312 11.54 23.91 -0.73
C VAL A 312 12.67 23.83 -1.75
N LEU A 313 12.36 23.38 -2.96
CA LEU A 313 13.29 23.40 -4.08
C LEU A 313 13.58 24.87 -4.35
N ARG A 314 14.70 25.35 -3.80
CA ARG A 314 15.26 26.66 -4.05
C ARG A 314 15.82 26.63 -5.46
N VAL A 315 14.95 26.87 -6.44
CA VAL A 315 15.31 26.86 -7.87
C VAL A 315 16.52 27.77 -8.15
N ASP A 316 16.68 28.82 -7.35
CA ASP A 316 17.82 29.76 -7.40
C ASP A 316 19.17 29.16 -6.93
N GLU A 317 19.14 28.08 -6.14
CA GLU A 317 20.32 27.39 -5.59
C GLU A 317 20.72 26.14 -6.39
N LEU A 318 19.86 25.70 -7.32
CA LEU A 318 20.13 24.58 -8.21
C LEU A 318 21.02 25.03 -9.37
N ASP A 319 22.15 24.34 -9.56
CA ASP A 319 23.04 24.58 -10.70
C ASP A 319 22.30 24.24 -12.01
N PRO A 320 22.05 25.20 -12.90
CA PRO A 320 21.28 24.93 -14.10
C PRO A 320 22.07 23.96 -14.98
N SER A 321 21.48 22.79 -15.25
CA SER A 321 22.05 21.77 -16.16
C SER A 321 22.35 22.27 -17.59
N ARG A 322 21.97 23.51 -17.91
CA ARG A 322 22.35 24.25 -19.11
C ARG A 322 22.69 25.67 -18.69
N ASP A 323 23.88 26.15 -19.07
CA ASP A 323 24.21 27.57 -18.98
C ASP A 323 23.17 28.37 -19.75
N ILE A 324 22.27 29.04 -19.03
CA ILE A 324 21.44 30.09 -19.60
C ILE A 324 22.36 31.30 -19.72
N PRO A 325 22.77 31.72 -20.94
CA PRO A 325 23.58 32.90 -21.07
C PRO A 325 22.84 34.06 -20.40
N GLN A 326 23.56 34.85 -19.61
CA GLN A 326 22.99 36.02 -18.96
C GLN A 326 22.23 36.81 -20.03
N PRO A 327 20.93 37.12 -19.83
CA PRO A 327 20.20 37.94 -20.78
C PRO A 327 21.07 39.16 -21.04
N PRO A 328 21.32 39.52 -22.32
CA PRO A 328 22.22 40.60 -22.66
C PRO A 328 21.82 41.78 -21.78
N GLN A 329 22.78 42.31 -21.00
CA GLN A 329 22.48 43.50 -20.21
C GLN A 329 21.85 44.49 -21.18
N PRO A 330 20.70 45.11 -20.83
CA PRO A 330 20.18 46.17 -21.68
C PRO A 330 21.34 47.12 -21.83
N GLU A 331 21.92 47.16 -23.03
CA GLU A 331 22.97 48.12 -23.31
C GLU A 331 22.38 49.45 -22.88
N PRO A 332 23.14 50.32 -22.19
CA PRO A 332 22.69 51.67 -21.94
C PRO A 332 22.55 52.34 -23.30
N THR A 333 21.42 52.08 -23.93
CA THR A 333 20.85 52.84 -25.01
C THR A 333 20.26 54.06 -24.30
N GLY A 334 21.15 54.86 -23.69
CA GLY A 334 21.01 56.29 -23.91
C GLY A 334 20.87 56.45 -25.42
N PRO A 335 19.96 57.33 -25.88
CA PRO A 335 19.45 57.31 -27.25
C PRO A 335 20.62 57.19 -28.22
N THR A 336 20.87 55.98 -28.71
CA THR A 336 21.68 55.80 -29.89
C THR A 336 20.82 56.44 -30.94
N ALA A 337 21.29 57.56 -31.48
CA ALA A 337 20.72 58.13 -32.68
C ALA A 337 20.74 57.01 -33.72
N VAL A 338 19.59 56.34 -33.84
CA VAL A 338 19.24 55.58 -35.03
C VAL A 338 19.54 56.56 -36.17
N PRO A 339 20.40 56.22 -37.15
CA PRO A 339 20.52 57.08 -38.31
C PRO A 339 19.10 57.31 -38.80
N ASP A 340 18.72 58.58 -38.96
CA ASP A 340 17.37 58.98 -39.32
C ASP A 340 16.89 58.02 -40.40
N ARG A 341 15.80 57.32 -40.08
CA ARG A 341 15.18 56.37 -41.01
C ARG A 341 15.05 57.11 -42.33
N ASP A 342 15.58 56.53 -43.40
CA ASP A 342 15.55 57.11 -44.73
C ASP A 342 14.10 57.58 -44.99
N ASP A 343 13.87 58.90 -45.00
CA ASP A 343 12.54 59.54 -45.14
C ASP A 343 11.88 59.18 -46.49
N SER A 344 12.62 58.48 -47.36
CA SER A 344 12.15 57.90 -48.62
C SER A 344 11.34 56.61 -48.48
N LEU A 345 11.36 55.96 -47.30
CA LEU A 345 10.52 54.80 -47.00
C LEU A 345 9.38 55.22 -46.09
N ASP A 346 8.35 55.82 -46.71
CA ASP A 346 7.04 56.04 -46.10
C ASP A 346 6.60 54.75 -45.38
N ALA A 347 6.39 54.84 -44.07
CA ALA A 347 5.74 53.76 -43.35
C ALA A 347 4.35 53.57 -43.98
N PRO A 348 3.91 52.33 -44.31
CA PRO A 348 2.59 52.13 -44.85
C PRO A 348 1.58 52.77 -43.89
N THR A 349 0.72 53.64 -44.42
CA THR A 349 -0.29 54.32 -43.63
C THR A 349 -1.28 53.27 -43.16
N ILE A 350 -1.11 52.78 -41.94
CA ILE A 350 -2.06 51.87 -41.29
C ILE A 350 -3.34 52.67 -41.02
N GLN A 351 -4.24 52.71 -42.00
CA GLN A 351 -5.58 53.25 -41.80
C GLN A 351 -6.38 52.26 -40.99
N ARG A 352 -6.55 52.55 -39.69
CA ARG A 352 -7.58 51.86 -38.91
C ARG A 352 -8.93 52.26 -39.51
N PRO A 353 -9.80 51.30 -39.89
CA PRO A 353 -11.16 51.61 -40.24
C PRO A 353 -11.79 52.45 -39.12
N THR A 354 -12.29 53.63 -39.47
CA THR A 354 -12.92 54.57 -38.51
C THR A 354 -14.21 54.01 -37.94
N GLU A 355 -14.84 53.08 -38.66
CA GLU A 355 -16.01 52.35 -38.20
C GLU A 355 -15.58 51.05 -37.52
N PRO A 356 -15.88 50.86 -36.22
CA PRO A 356 -15.53 49.65 -35.51
C PRO A 356 -16.27 48.46 -36.10
N VAL A 357 -15.52 47.39 -36.41
CA VAL A 357 -16.09 46.13 -36.89
C VAL A 357 -17.05 45.60 -35.82
N VAL A 358 -18.33 45.51 -36.17
CA VAL A 358 -19.37 45.01 -35.27
C VAL A 358 -19.23 43.50 -35.13
N MET A 359 -18.93 43.05 -33.92
CA MET A 359 -18.84 41.63 -33.60
C MET A 359 -20.24 41.03 -33.48
N PRO A 360 -20.46 39.78 -33.90
CA PRO A 360 -21.74 39.11 -33.73
C PRO A 360 -22.06 39.00 -32.23
N SER A 361 -23.21 39.53 -31.83
CA SER A 361 -23.70 39.49 -30.44
C SER A 361 -24.80 38.44 -30.30
N ARG A 362 -24.89 37.78 -29.15
CA ARG A 362 -25.97 36.81 -28.85
C ARG A 362 -27.33 37.47 -28.61
N SER A 363 -27.38 38.78 -28.39
CA SER A 363 -28.61 39.51 -28.06
C SER A 363 -29.43 39.93 -29.28
N THR A 364 -28.86 39.87 -30.48
CA THR A 364 -29.53 40.28 -31.73
C THR A 364 -29.28 39.22 -32.80
N SER A 365 -30.33 38.57 -33.29
CA SER A 365 -30.22 37.62 -34.41
C SER A 365 -30.06 38.38 -35.71
N GLU A 366 -28.86 38.34 -36.30
CA GLU A 366 -28.59 38.91 -37.63
C GLU A 366 -28.28 37.77 -38.61
N ALA A 367 -29.08 37.63 -39.66
CA ALA A 367 -28.89 36.60 -40.69
C ALA A 367 -27.96 37.13 -41.79
N ARG A 368 -26.70 36.69 -41.78
CA ARG A 368 -25.67 37.09 -42.76
C ARG A 368 -25.67 36.20 -44.01
N GLY A 369 -26.85 36.09 -44.63
CA GLY A 369 -27.06 35.29 -45.85
C GLY A 369 -27.13 33.78 -45.61
N THR A 370 -27.48 33.04 -46.65
CA THR A 370 -27.54 31.58 -46.64
C THR A 370 -26.15 31.03 -46.98
N ILE A 371 -25.60 30.18 -46.11
CA ILE A 371 -24.32 29.50 -46.35
C ILE A 371 -24.64 28.15 -46.98
N ASP A 372 -23.99 27.82 -48.09
CA ASP A 372 -24.05 26.49 -48.67
C ASP A 372 -23.27 25.50 -47.78
N HIS A 373 -23.94 24.44 -47.34
CA HIS A 373 -23.34 23.42 -46.49
C HIS A 373 -22.38 22.55 -47.30
N SER A 374 -21.10 22.56 -46.93
CA SER A 374 -20.07 21.67 -47.49
C SER A 374 -19.60 20.68 -46.42
N SER A 375 -19.49 19.40 -46.77
CA SER A 375 -18.94 18.37 -45.87
C SER A 375 -17.44 18.61 -45.64
N LEU A 376 -17.06 19.15 -44.49
CA LEU A 376 -15.69 19.46 -44.06
C LEU A 376 -15.32 18.68 -42.80
N GLY A 377 -15.30 17.36 -42.90
CA GLY A 377 -14.83 16.49 -41.83
C GLY A 377 -15.56 15.17 -41.80
N ALA A 378 -14.99 14.19 -41.08
CA ALA A 378 -15.61 12.88 -40.89
C ALA A 378 -16.52 12.83 -39.64
N ASP A 379 -16.67 13.95 -38.92
CA ASP A 379 -17.32 14.01 -37.60
C ASP A 379 -18.49 15.01 -37.56
N GLU A 380 -19.08 15.30 -38.72
CA GLU A 380 -20.25 16.19 -38.78
C GLU A 380 -21.52 15.40 -38.46
N VAL A 381 -22.26 15.85 -37.44
CA VAL A 381 -23.48 15.20 -36.93
C VAL A 381 -24.71 15.77 -37.64
N ASP A 382 -25.55 14.89 -38.19
CA ASP A 382 -26.73 15.27 -38.99
C ASP A 382 -27.77 16.07 -38.19
N ALA A 383 -28.30 17.13 -38.81
CA ALA A 383 -29.47 17.82 -38.28
C ALA A 383 -30.73 16.95 -38.49
N ILE A 384 -31.30 16.48 -37.37
CA ILE A 384 -32.38 15.47 -37.34
C ILE A 384 -33.69 15.95 -37.99
N ALA A 385 -33.90 17.26 -38.19
CA ALA A 385 -35.21 17.83 -38.50
C ALA A 385 -35.44 18.26 -39.96
N ASP A 386 -34.39 18.47 -40.77
CA ASP A 386 -34.56 19.27 -42.00
C ASP A 386 -34.70 18.49 -43.30
N GLY A 387 -34.52 17.16 -43.32
CA GLY A 387 -34.90 16.31 -44.48
C GLY A 387 -34.23 16.66 -45.83
N HIS A 388 -33.17 17.48 -45.85
CA HIS A 388 -32.45 17.84 -47.07
C HIS A 388 -31.47 16.73 -47.49
N GLU A 389 -31.30 16.55 -48.81
CA GLU A 389 -30.41 15.54 -49.39
C GLU A 389 -28.94 15.74 -48.99
N ARG A 390 -28.24 14.61 -48.82
CA ARG A 390 -26.82 14.53 -48.46
C ARG A 390 -25.96 15.26 -49.50
N PRO A 391 -25.11 16.23 -49.11
CA PRO A 391 -24.03 16.66 -49.99
C PRO A 391 -23.09 15.46 -50.17
N THR A 392 -22.97 14.95 -51.40
CA THR A 392 -22.03 13.88 -51.73
C THR A 392 -20.61 14.39 -51.50
N HIS A 393 -19.75 13.57 -50.89
CA HIS A 393 -18.32 13.86 -50.82
C HIS A 393 -17.74 13.98 -52.24
N GLU A 394 -17.68 15.20 -52.76
CA GLU A 394 -16.89 15.46 -53.96
C GLU A 394 -15.42 15.30 -53.60
N ASN A 395 -14.88 14.13 -53.96
CA ASN A 395 -13.47 13.82 -53.89
C ASN A 395 -12.67 14.96 -54.55
N ASN A 396 -11.85 15.64 -53.73
CA ASN A 396 -10.89 16.72 -54.05
C ASN A 396 -11.27 18.20 -53.84
N GLN A 397 -12.31 18.53 -53.06
CA GLN A 397 -12.55 19.93 -52.64
C GLN A 397 -12.11 20.28 -51.21
N ALA A 398 -11.30 19.45 -50.53
CA ALA A 398 -10.72 19.76 -49.21
C ALA A 398 -9.71 20.94 -49.22
N ARG A 399 -9.71 21.76 -50.25
CA ARG A 399 -8.97 23.02 -50.33
C ARG A 399 -9.91 24.07 -50.86
N LEU A 400 -10.51 24.84 -49.96
CA LEU A 400 -11.08 26.13 -50.31
C LEU A 400 -9.94 26.92 -50.98
N PRO A 401 -9.98 27.22 -52.30
CA PRO A 401 -8.98 28.09 -52.88
C PRO A 401 -9.18 29.45 -52.21
N ARG A 402 -8.16 29.94 -51.50
CA ARG A 402 -8.15 31.35 -51.09
C ARG A 402 -8.35 32.17 -52.36
N ARG A 403 -9.50 32.84 -52.48
CA ARG A 403 -9.68 33.90 -53.46
C ARG A 403 -8.75 35.04 -53.06
N PHE A 404 -7.60 35.11 -53.71
CA PHE A 404 -6.65 36.22 -53.61
C PHE A 404 -7.06 37.40 -54.51
N ASP A 405 -8.27 37.34 -55.06
CA ASP A 405 -8.86 38.34 -55.97
C ASP A 405 -9.00 39.70 -55.29
N GLY A 406 -9.09 39.72 -53.95
CA GLY A 406 -8.83 40.90 -53.14
C GLY A 406 -7.36 40.91 -52.76
N GLY A 407 -6.58 41.83 -53.34
CA GLY A 407 -5.21 42.09 -52.93
C GLY A 407 -5.10 42.15 -51.41
N SER A 408 -4.02 41.62 -50.87
CA SER A 408 -3.80 41.59 -49.42
C SER A 408 -3.75 43.04 -48.93
N SER A 409 -4.70 43.46 -48.08
CA SER A 409 -4.79 44.86 -47.58
C SER A 409 -3.64 45.28 -46.65
N ILE A 410 -2.60 44.46 -46.56
CA ILE A 410 -1.33 44.72 -45.87
C ILE A 410 -0.27 45.30 -46.81
N PHE A 411 -0.52 45.25 -48.12
CA PHE A 411 0.38 45.75 -49.17
C PHE A 411 -0.25 46.85 -50.04
N ASP A 412 -1.41 47.38 -49.66
CA ASP A 412 -1.97 48.62 -50.19
C ASP A 412 -1.72 49.78 -49.23
#